data_AF-A0A7S2URP4-F1
#
_entry.id   AF-A0A7S2URP4-F1
#
_cell.length_a   1.000
_cell.length_b   1.000
_cell.length_c   1.000
_cell.angle_alpha   90.00
_cell.angle_beta   90.00
_cell.angle_gamma   90.00
#
_symmetry.space_group_name_H-M   'P 1'
#
loop_
_entity.id
_entity.type
_entity.pdbx_description
1 polymer ?
#
loop_
_entity_poly.entity_id
_entity_poly.type
_entity_poly.pdbx_seq_one_letter_code
_entity_poly.pdbx_strand_id
1 'polypeptide(L)'
;KTTMKSPTAASILLLLSSLSHINAFVPGSTTSSVPFTRACSPSLQTSSTAVYNTATGRPDFEFSFEVPKKGIADVGTAEVKLPPLLKSSEIIVVRYDLPFGLNAAPDAASGQVVVTQDGKSGGEQVGDILRQTTYWRGKEPGIFDVSKNAANFDLVIQALVTNDLSVADDIVLVFER
;
A
#
# COMPACT_ATOMS: atom_id res chain seq x y z
N LYS A 1 41.35 -11.90 43.48
CA LYS A 1 41.47 -10.62 44.22
C LYS A 1 42.30 -9.64 43.38
N THR A 2 41.63 -8.97 42.43
CA THR A 2 42.14 -7.92 41.50
C THR A 2 40.90 -7.49 40.69
N THR A 3 40.13 -6.46 41.06
CA THR A 3 40.26 -4.99 40.88
C THR A 3 40.45 -4.55 39.42
N MET A 4 39.42 -3.89 38.86
CA MET A 4 39.44 -2.69 37.96
C MET A 4 37.98 -2.37 37.55
N LYS A 5 37.31 -1.39 38.19
CA LYS A 5 37.18 0.06 37.91
C LYS A 5 36.23 0.42 36.75
N SER A 6 35.12 1.07 37.14
CA SER A 6 34.10 1.73 36.30
C SER A 6 34.65 2.90 35.47
N PRO A 7 33.88 3.37 34.49
CA PRO A 7 33.41 4.76 34.60
C PRO A 7 32.02 5.00 33.97
N THR A 8 31.11 5.68 34.67
CA THR A 8 30.17 6.63 34.00
C THR A 8 29.50 7.55 35.01
N ALA A 9 30.09 8.74 35.19
CA ALA A 9 29.42 9.96 35.68
C ALA A 9 28.85 10.65 34.43
N ALA A 10 27.61 11.14 34.34
CA ALA A 10 26.88 12.16 35.12
C ALA A 10 26.55 13.32 34.16
N SER A 11 25.30 13.80 34.25
CA SER A 11 24.78 15.07 33.72
C SER A 11 24.71 15.18 32.19
N ILE A 12 23.64 15.71 31.58
CA ILE A 12 23.14 17.07 31.75
C ILE A 12 21.63 17.11 31.50
N LEU A 13 20.92 17.67 32.47
CA LEU A 13 19.54 18.13 32.41
C LEU A 13 19.52 19.43 31.57
N LEU A 14 18.79 19.45 30.46
CA LEU A 14 18.53 20.69 29.69
C LEU A 14 17.05 21.05 29.81
N LEU A 15 16.85 22.14 30.54
CA LEU A 15 15.63 22.88 30.79
C LEU A 15 15.41 23.90 29.64
N LEU A 16 14.16 24.39 29.52
CA LEU A 16 13.70 25.54 28.71
C LEU A 16 13.48 25.24 27.21
N SER A 17 12.44 25.70 26.51
CA SER A 17 11.45 26.75 26.79
C SER A 17 10.27 26.66 25.80
N SER A 18 9.09 27.02 26.32
CA SER A 18 7.89 27.56 25.68
C SER A 18 8.00 28.15 24.25
N LEU A 19 6.97 27.92 23.41
CA LEU A 19 6.21 29.01 22.77
C LEU A 19 4.91 28.49 22.12
N SER A 20 3.80 28.91 22.71
CA SER A 20 2.42 28.79 22.25
C SER A 20 2.18 29.55 20.95
N HIS A 21 1.62 28.89 19.93
CA HIS A 21 0.94 29.57 18.82
C HIS A 21 -0.53 29.10 18.77
N ILE A 22 -1.37 29.97 19.31
CA ILE A 22 -2.82 29.99 19.14
C ILE A 22 -3.13 30.56 17.76
N ASN A 23 -3.66 29.75 16.85
CA ASN A 23 -4.37 30.27 15.68
C ASN A 23 -5.86 30.30 16.00
N ALA A 24 -6.34 31.47 16.40
CA ALA A 24 -7.75 31.82 16.39
C ALA A 24 -8.14 32.15 14.95
N PHE A 25 -8.99 31.33 14.33
CA PHE A 25 -9.70 31.69 13.11
C PHE A 25 -11.21 31.63 13.35
N VAL A 26 -11.87 32.71 12.97
CA VAL A 26 -13.23 33.11 13.30
C VAL A 26 -14.26 32.30 12.50
N PRO A 27 -15.37 31.84 13.10
CA PRO A 27 -16.49 31.27 12.36
C PRO A 27 -17.34 32.40 11.75
N GLY A 28 -17.30 32.52 10.42
CA GLY A 28 -18.27 33.32 9.66
C GLY A 28 -19.54 32.50 9.41
N SER A 29 -20.61 32.79 10.16
CA SER A 29 -21.95 32.30 9.86
C SER A 29 -22.66 33.18 8.83
N THR A 30 -23.47 32.52 7.99
CA THR A 30 -24.68 33.02 7.29
C THR A 30 -24.46 34.07 6.20
N THR A 31 -24.99 34.00 4.98
CA THR A 31 -26.14 33.31 4.39
C THR A 31 -25.88 33.21 2.87
N SER A 32 -26.20 32.10 2.21
CA SER A 32 -26.60 32.19 0.80
C SER A 32 -27.50 31.02 0.40
N SER A 33 -28.70 31.39 -0.02
CA SER A 33 -29.76 30.55 -0.56
C SER A 33 -29.32 29.84 -1.85
N VAL A 34 -29.44 28.51 -1.87
CA VAL A 34 -29.35 27.70 -3.10
C VAL A 34 -30.75 27.57 -3.73
N PRO A 35 -30.96 28.04 -4.97
CA PRO A 35 -32.02 27.51 -5.81
C PRO A 35 -31.60 26.14 -6.36
N PHE A 36 -32.47 25.16 -6.18
CA PHE A 36 -32.37 23.82 -6.72
C PHE A 36 -32.62 23.86 -8.24
N THR A 37 -31.57 23.98 -9.04
CA THR A 37 -31.63 23.71 -10.48
C THR A 37 -30.87 22.44 -10.80
N ARG A 38 -31.65 21.38 -11.02
CA ARG A 38 -31.25 20.09 -11.57
C ARG A 38 -30.83 20.31 -13.03
N ALA A 39 -29.53 20.32 -13.30
CA ALA A 39 -28.99 20.26 -14.65
C ALA A 39 -28.17 18.97 -14.80
N CYS A 40 -28.69 18.04 -15.61
CA CYS A 40 -27.90 16.95 -16.17
C CYS A 40 -26.71 17.55 -16.91
N SER A 41 -25.50 17.18 -16.51
CA SER A 41 -24.31 17.30 -17.35
C SER A 41 -23.69 15.91 -17.46
N PRO A 42 -23.59 15.33 -18.67
CA PRO A 42 -22.79 14.14 -18.87
C PRO A 42 -21.32 14.57 -18.71
N SER A 43 -20.70 14.23 -17.58
CA SER A 43 -19.24 14.33 -17.51
C SER A 43 -18.69 13.34 -18.53
N LEU A 44 -18.05 13.85 -19.57
CA LEU A 44 -17.08 13.08 -20.34
C LEU A 44 -16.09 12.51 -19.32
N GLN A 45 -16.28 11.25 -18.95
CA GLN A 45 -15.18 10.46 -18.41
C GLN A 45 -14.19 10.37 -19.55
N THR A 46 -13.18 11.23 -19.46
CA THR A 46 -11.97 11.08 -20.24
C THR A 46 -11.36 9.79 -19.72
N SER A 47 -11.73 8.69 -20.37
CA SER A 47 -11.09 7.40 -20.22
C SER A 47 -9.67 7.58 -20.72
N SER A 48 -8.80 8.09 -19.85
CA SER A 48 -7.37 8.02 -20.02
C SER A 48 -7.01 6.55 -19.87
N THR A 49 -7.21 5.82 -20.96
CA THR A 49 -6.57 4.55 -21.26
C THR A 49 -5.07 4.81 -21.29
N ALA A 50 -4.42 4.75 -20.13
CA ALA A 50 -3.00 4.49 -20.07
C ALA A 50 -2.83 3.03 -20.50
N VAL A 51 -2.44 2.86 -21.75
CA VAL A 51 -2.30 1.57 -22.43
C VAL A 51 -1.04 0.88 -21.90
N TYR A 52 -1.18 0.15 -20.81
CA TYR A 52 -0.38 -1.06 -20.63
C TYR A 52 -0.96 -2.09 -21.59
N ASN A 53 -0.34 -2.19 -22.76
CA ASN A 53 -0.56 -3.33 -23.63
C ASN A 53 -0.17 -4.57 -22.82
N THR A 54 -1.15 -5.37 -22.38
CA THR A 54 -0.92 -6.77 -22.03
C THR A 54 0.02 -7.32 -23.09
N ALA A 55 1.15 -7.90 -22.69
CA ALA A 55 2.15 -8.37 -23.65
C ALA A 55 1.52 -9.52 -24.46
N THR A 56 0.87 -9.18 -25.57
CA THR A 56 0.09 -10.13 -26.37
C THR A 56 1.00 -11.23 -26.87
N GLY A 57 0.73 -12.47 -26.48
CA GLY A 57 1.49 -13.66 -26.91
C GLY A 57 2.46 -14.22 -25.88
N ARG A 58 2.58 -13.63 -24.68
CA ARG A 58 3.32 -14.24 -23.57
C ARG A 58 2.37 -15.06 -22.67
N PRO A 59 2.77 -16.25 -22.18
CA PRO A 59 1.95 -17.02 -21.25
C PRO A 59 1.72 -16.26 -19.94
N ASP A 60 0.58 -16.54 -19.31
CA ASP A 60 0.26 -16.03 -17.98
C ASP A 60 1.25 -16.56 -16.95
N PHE A 61 1.51 -15.76 -15.92
CA PHE A 61 2.20 -16.21 -14.72
C PHE A 61 1.28 -17.08 -13.90
N GLU A 62 1.71 -18.28 -13.56
CA GLU A 62 1.02 -19.21 -12.66
C GLU A 62 1.91 -19.46 -11.45
N PHE A 63 1.44 -19.08 -10.27
CA PHE A 63 2.17 -19.25 -9.01
C PHE A 63 1.19 -19.38 -7.85
N SER A 64 1.69 -19.86 -6.71
CA SER A 64 0.90 -19.95 -5.49
C SER A 64 1.70 -19.45 -4.29
N PHE A 65 0.98 -18.95 -3.29
CA PHE A 65 1.57 -18.56 -2.02
C PHE A 65 0.59 -18.79 -0.89
N GLU A 66 1.14 -19.01 0.30
CA GLU A 66 0.37 -19.12 1.53
C GLU A 66 -0.14 -17.75 1.96
N VAL A 67 -1.45 -17.65 2.18
CA VAL A 67 -2.07 -16.45 2.75
C VAL A 67 -1.90 -16.51 4.26
N PRO A 68 -1.21 -15.53 4.88
CA PRO A 68 -1.06 -15.43 6.32
C PRO A 68 -2.39 -15.57 7.05
N LYS A 69 -2.41 -16.19 8.23
CA LYS A 69 -3.58 -16.22 9.11
C LYS A 69 -3.14 -16.44 10.55
N LYS A 70 -3.61 -15.57 11.45
CA LYS A 70 -3.29 -15.64 12.87
C LYS A 70 -4.17 -16.65 13.60
N GLY A 71 -3.56 -17.48 14.45
CA GLY A 71 -4.25 -18.23 15.49
C GLY A 71 -5.01 -19.50 15.05
N ILE A 72 -4.90 -19.93 13.79
CA ILE A 72 -5.45 -21.20 13.32
C ILE A 72 -4.49 -21.82 12.30
N ALA A 73 -4.22 -23.12 12.44
CA ALA A 73 -3.23 -23.87 11.65
C ALA A 73 -3.61 -24.06 10.16
N ASP A 74 -4.84 -23.72 9.78
CA ASP A 74 -5.29 -23.78 8.39
C ASP A 74 -4.84 -22.53 7.65
N VAL A 75 -3.61 -22.62 7.13
CA VAL A 75 -3.04 -21.69 6.15
C VAL A 75 -3.70 -21.95 4.81
N GLY A 76 -4.43 -20.96 4.29
CA GLY A 76 -5.03 -21.06 2.96
C GLY A 76 -3.99 -20.77 1.89
N THR A 77 -3.88 -21.64 0.88
CA THR A 77 -3.04 -21.38 -0.30
C THR A 77 -3.84 -20.60 -1.33
N ALA A 78 -3.29 -19.49 -1.82
CA ALA A 78 -3.82 -18.76 -2.96
C ALA A 78 -3.10 -19.23 -4.23
N GLU A 79 -3.86 -19.75 -5.20
CA GLU A 79 -3.40 -20.00 -6.56
C GLU A 79 -3.74 -18.80 -7.43
N VAL A 80 -2.73 -18.26 -8.10
CA VAL A 80 -2.83 -17.00 -8.84
C VAL A 80 -2.41 -17.20 -10.29
N LYS A 81 -3.24 -16.67 -11.19
CA LYS A 81 -2.96 -16.58 -12.62
C LYS A 81 -3.01 -15.12 -13.07
N LEU A 82 -1.87 -14.57 -13.48
CA LEU A 82 -1.74 -13.16 -13.87
C LEU A 82 -1.22 -13.02 -15.30
N PRO A 83 -1.90 -12.27 -16.18
CA PRO A 83 -1.34 -11.91 -17.46
C PRO A 83 -0.18 -10.91 -17.27
N PRO A 84 0.90 -11.01 -18.08
CA PRO A 84 2.04 -10.10 -18.02
C PRO A 84 1.66 -8.70 -18.53
N LEU A 85 2.10 -7.65 -17.82
CA LEU A 85 1.91 -6.26 -18.25
C LEU A 85 3.09 -5.76 -19.08
N LEU A 86 4.30 -6.24 -18.79
CA LEU A 86 5.53 -5.82 -19.45
C LEU A 86 5.98 -6.85 -20.50
N LYS A 87 6.73 -6.38 -21.51
CA LYS A 87 7.23 -7.21 -22.62
C LYS A 87 8.19 -8.30 -22.14
N SER A 88 9.00 -7.99 -21.12
CA SER A 88 9.93 -8.90 -20.45
C SER A 88 9.90 -8.52 -18.98
N SER A 89 9.50 -9.47 -18.14
CA SER A 89 9.30 -9.27 -16.70
C SER A 89 9.21 -10.58 -15.93
N GLU A 90 9.28 -10.53 -14.62
CA GLU A 90 9.03 -11.63 -13.71
C GLU A 90 8.10 -11.22 -12.56
N ILE A 91 7.49 -12.21 -11.91
CA ILE A 91 6.68 -11.98 -10.71
C ILE A 91 7.54 -12.17 -9.47
N ILE A 92 7.51 -11.18 -8.59
CA ILE A 92 8.17 -11.22 -7.30
C ILE A 92 7.11 -11.22 -6.20
N VAL A 93 7.14 -12.23 -5.33
CA VAL A 93 6.27 -12.31 -4.15
C VAL A 93 7.07 -11.91 -2.92
N VAL A 94 6.67 -10.83 -2.28
CA VAL A 94 7.36 -10.26 -1.11
C VAL A 94 6.45 -10.35 0.11
N ARG A 95 7.01 -10.81 1.23
CA ARG A 95 6.34 -10.83 2.54
C ARG A 95 6.83 -9.70 3.41
N TYR A 96 5.95 -9.02 4.12
CA TYR A 96 6.30 -7.96 5.08
C TYR A 96 5.67 -8.24 6.44
N ASP A 97 6.46 -8.07 7.51
CA ASP A 97 5.92 -8.12 8.87
C ASP A 97 5.02 -6.90 9.12
N LEU A 98 3.95 -7.08 9.89
CA LEU A 98 3.07 -5.99 10.28
C LEU A 98 3.56 -5.31 11.57
N PRO A 99 3.45 -3.97 11.70
CA PRO A 99 3.01 -3.03 10.67
C PRO A 99 4.10 -2.79 9.61
N PHE A 100 3.68 -2.50 8.38
CA PHE A 100 4.57 -2.19 7.26
C PHE A 100 4.21 -0.83 6.63
N GLY A 101 5.13 -0.30 5.83
CA GLY A 101 4.91 0.87 4.97
C GLY A 101 4.94 0.47 3.51
N LEU A 102 4.09 1.09 2.68
CA LEU A 102 4.09 0.89 1.24
C LEU A 102 4.98 1.94 0.56
N ASN A 103 6.01 1.49 -0.14
CA ASN A 103 6.92 2.35 -0.92
C ASN A 103 6.45 2.57 -2.37
N ALA A 104 5.15 2.49 -2.64
CA ALA A 104 4.57 2.57 -3.97
C ALA A 104 3.48 3.64 -4.04
N ALA A 105 3.37 4.28 -5.19
CA ALA A 105 2.43 5.37 -5.44
C ALA A 105 1.76 5.19 -6.81
N PRO A 106 0.56 5.74 -7.02
CA PRO A 106 -0.06 5.75 -8.34
C PRO A 106 0.79 6.59 -9.30
N ASP A 107 1.16 6.01 -10.43
CA ASP A 107 1.86 6.69 -11.52
C ASP A 107 0.85 7.07 -12.62
N ALA A 108 0.73 8.36 -12.91
CA ALA A 108 -0.22 8.86 -13.89
C ALA A 108 0.20 8.55 -15.34
N ALA A 109 1.50 8.42 -15.62
CA ALA A 109 1.99 8.13 -16.97
C ALA A 109 1.55 6.73 -17.41
N SER A 110 1.53 5.82 -16.46
CA SER A 110 1.30 4.42 -16.72
C SER A 110 -0.10 3.97 -16.26
N GLY A 111 -0.67 4.61 -15.24
CA GLY A 111 -1.94 4.22 -14.65
C GLY A 111 -1.85 2.99 -13.75
N GLN A 112 -0.65 2.69 -13.24
CA GLN A 112 -0.41 1.60 -12.29
C GLN A 112 0.14 2.12 -10.97
N VAL A 113 0.17 1.26 -9.95
CA VAL A 113 0.85 1.56 -8.68
C VAL A 113 2.29 1.09 -8.79
N VAL A 114 3.21 2.05 -8.81
CA VAL A 114 4.64 1.81 -9.08
C VAL A 114 5.46 2.10 -7.82
N VAL A 115 6.45 1.26 -7.58
CA VAL A 115 7.38 1.40 -6.45
C VAL A 115 8.30 2.60 -6.69
N THR A 116 8.34 3.47 -5.70
CA THR A 116 9.05 4.75 -5.70
C THR A 116 10.33 4.73 -4.86
N GLN A 117 10.47 3.76 -3.96
CA GLN A 117 11.64 3.56 -3.12
C GLN A 117 11.89 2.06 -2.96
N ASP A 118 13.16 1.67 -2.91
CA ASP A 118 13.54 0.28 -2.64
C ASP A 118 13.08 -0.13 -1.23
N GLY A 119 12.60 -1.37 -1.13
CA GLY A 119 12.18 -1.97 0.12
C GLY A 119 13.33 -2.60 0.91
N LYS A 120 12.99 -3.62 1.69
CA LYS A 120 13.99 -4.45 2.37
C LYS A 120 14.87 -5.19 1.34
N SER A 121 16.03 -5.69 1.78
CA SER A 121 16.89 -6.51 0.93
C SER A 121 16.12 -7.72 0.36
N GLY A 122 16.05 -7.83 -0.96
CA GLY A 122 15.29 -8.86 -1.67
C GLY A 122 13.77 -8.60 -1.77
N GLY A 123 13.31 -7.40 -1.41
CA GLY A 123 11.93 -6.95 -1.57
C GLY A 123 11.71 -6.20 -2.89
N GLU A 124 10.80 -5.24 -2.86
CA GLU A 124 10.49 -4.36 -3.97
C GLU A 124 11.65 -3.44 -4.32
N GLN A 125 11.74 -3.07 -5.60
CA GLN A 125 12.70 -2.12 -6.13
C GLN A 125 11.98 -1.01 -6.90
N VAL A 126 12.61 0.16 -6.99
CA VAL A 126 12.08 1.29 -7.76
C VAL A 126 11.75 0.86 -9.20
N GLY A 127 10.53 1.13 -9.63
CA GLY A 127 10.01 0.76 -10.95
C GLY A 127 9.16 -0.51 -10.99
N ASP A 128 9.16 -1.30 -9.92
CA ASP A 128 8.28 -2.47 -9.80
C ASP A 128 6.82 -2.05 -9.81
N ILE A 129 5.96 -2.86 -10.43
CA ILE A 129 4.51 -2.64 -10.48
C ILE A 129 3.83 -3.51 -9.42
N LEU A 130 3.13 -2.90 -8.47
CA LEU A 130 2.31 -3.64 -7.50
C LEU A 130 1.08 -4.24 -8.21
N ARG A 131 1.08 -5.56 -8.38
CA ARG A 131 0.02 -6.32 -9.07
C ARG A 131 -1.11 -6.70 -8.13
N GLN A 132 -0.77 -7.27 -6.98
CA GLN A 132 -1.74 -7.80 -6.03
C GLN A 132 -1.25 -7.68 -4.58
N THR A 133 -2.19 -7.76 -3.65
CA THR A 133 -1.92 -7.85 -2.21
C THR A 133 -2.96 -8.72 -1.52
N THR A 134 -2.62 -9.33 -0.38
CA THR A 134 -3.62 -9.95 0.49
C THR A 134 -4.51 -8.88 1.12
N TYR A 135 -5.74 -9.25 1.45
CA TYR A 135 -6.66 -8.41 2.22
C TYR A 135 -7.61 -9.28 3.04
N TRP A 136 -8.30 -8.65 3.98
CA TRP A 136 -9.23 -9.34 4.90
C TRP A 136 -10.62 -8.72 4.87
N ARG A 137 -11.63 -9.59 4.86
CA ARG A 137 -13.03 -9.24 5.13
C ARG A 137 -13.47 -9.98 6.40
N GLY A 138 -13.35 -9.30 7.53
CA GLY A 138 -13.56 -9.93 8.83
C GLY A 138 -12.52 -11.02 9.08
N LYS A 139 -12.92 -12.30 9.02
CA LYS A 139 -12.03 -13.45 9.24
C LYS A 139 -11.68 -14.21 7.96
N GLU A 140 -12.18 -13.74 6.81
CA GLU A 140 -11.95 -14.37 5.52
C GLU A 140 -10.83 -13.64 4.78
N PRO A 141 -9.73 -14.35 4.44
CA PRO A 141 -8.68 -13.77 3.62
C PRO A 141 -9.08 -13.76 2.15
N GLY A 142 -8.52 -12.82 1.39
CA GLY A 142 -8.65 -12.79 -0.06
C GLY A 142 -7.45 -12.11 -0.74
N ILE A 143 -7.46 -12.14 -2.07
CA ILE A 143 -6.47 -11.44 -2.90
C ILE A 143 -7.12 -10.22 -3.55
N PHE A 144 -6.49 -9.07 -3.38
CA PHE A 144 -6.90 -7.80 -3.97
C PHE A 144 -6.06 -7.52 -5.22
N ASP A 145 -6.74 -7.31 -6.35
CA ASP A 145 -6.10 -6.98 -7.62
C ASP A 145 -5.83 -5.47 -7.69
N VAL A 146 -4.59 -5.08 -7.45
CA VAL A 146 -4.16 -3.68 -7.43
C VAL A 146 -4.17 -3.12 -8.85
N SER A 147 -3.71 -3.89 -9.84
CA SER A 147 -3.65 -3.41 -11.23
C SER A 147 -5.02 -3.04 -11.79
N LYS A 148 -6.09 -3.77 -11.43
CA LYS A 148 -7.46 -3.42 -11.82
C LYS A 148 -8.03 -2.20 -11.11
N ASN A 149 -7.52 -1.89 -9.92
CA ASN A 149 -8.02 -0.81 -9.06
C ASN A 149 -7.03 0.37 -8.94
N ALA A 150 -5.95 0.40 -9.74
CA ALA A 150 -4.90 1.41 -9.63
C ALA A 150 -5.41 2.84 -9.82
N ALA A 151 -6.48 3.03 -10.61
CA ALA A 151 -7.14 4.32 -10.77
C ALA A 151 -7.84 4.83 -9.49
N ASN A 152 -8.12 3.94 -8.54
CA ASN A 152 -8.70 4.27 -7.24
C ASN A 152 -7.77 3.79 -6.12
N PHE A 153 -6.70 4.56 -5.91
CA PHE A 153 -5.66 4.23 -4.95
C PHE A 153 -6.18 4.12 -3.51
N ASP A 154 -7.27 4.80 -3.15
CA ASP A 154 -7.87 4.68 -1.83
C ASP A 154 -8.37 3.25 -1.55
N LEU A 155 -8.87 2.53 -2.56
CA LEU A 155 -9.26 1.12 -2.41
C LEU A 155 -8.03 0.23 -2.17
N VAL A 156 -6.89 0.56 -2.78
CA VAL A 156 -5.62 -0.14 -2.56
C VAL A 156 -5.20 0.05 -1.11
N ILE A 157 -5.19 1.29 -0.61
CA ILE A 157 -4.86 1.60 0.78
C ILE A 157 -5.82 0.90 1.76
N GLN A 158 -7.13 0.93 1.48
CA GLN A 158 -8.11 0.22 2.30
C GLN A 158 -7.82 -1.27 2.39
N ALA A 159 -7.52 -1.92 1.25
CA ALA A 159 -7.16 -3.33 1.22
C ALA A 159 -5.90 -3.62 2.06
N LEU A 160 -4.86 -2.79 1.93
CA LEU A 160 -3.61 -2.95 2.69
C LEU A 160 -3.86 -2.83 4.20
N VAL A 161 -4.63 -1.83 4.63
CA VAL A 161 -4.94 -1.56 6.05
C VAL A 161 -5.79 -2.66 6.68
N THR A 162 -6.53 -3.46 5.90
CA THR A 162 -7.23 -4.64 6.46
C THR A 162 -6.28 -5.73 6.96
N ASN A 163 -5.02 -5.72 6.53
CA ASN A 163 -3.99 -6.61 7.07
C ASN A 163 -3.43 -5.96 8.34
N ASP A 164 -4.04 -6.30 9.48
CA ASP A 164 -3.60 -5.86 10.78
C ASP A 164 -3.19 -7.04 11.67
N LEU A 165 -2.59 -6.70 12.82
CA LEU A 165 -2.10 -7.67 13.80
C LEU A 165 -3.21 -8.50 14.47
N SER A 166 -4.48 -8.22 14.21
CA SER A 166 -5.60 -9.03 14.71
C SER A 166 -5.87 -10.25 13.83
N VAL A 167 -5.55 -10.18 12.54
CA VAL A 167 -5.85 -11.23 11.55
C VAL A 167 -4.61 -11.94 10.99
N ALA A 168 -3.46 -11.27 10.95
CA ALA A 168 -2.20 -11.81 10.44
C ALA A 168 -0.98 -11.20 11.17
N ASP A 169 0.18 -11.83 11.04
CA ASP A 169 1.46 -11.27 11.52
C ASP A 169 2.29 -10.68 10.36
N ASP A 170 2.07 -11.15 9.13
CA ASP A 170 2.67 -10.66 7.89
C ASP A 170 1.62 -10.40 6.79
N ILE A 171 2.03 -9.66 5.75
CA ILE A 171 1.26 -9.37 4.54
C ILE A 171 2.03 -9.87 3.31
N VAL A 172 1.31 -10.31 2.27
CA VAL A 172 1.91 -10.69 0.99
C VAL A 172 1.62 -9.61 -0.06
N LEU A 173 2.68 -9.16 -0.73
CA LEU A 173 2.66 -8.23 -1.86
C LEU A 173 3.21 -8.94 -3.10
N VAL A 174 2.56 -8.76 -4.23
CA VAL A 174 2.96 -9.33 -5.52
C VAL A 174 3.33 -8.20 -6.45
N PHE A 175 4.57 -8.20 -6.92
CA PHE A 175 5.12 -7.23 -7.85
C PHE A 175 5.43 -7.87 -9.21
N GLU A 176 5.41 -7.06 -10.26
CA GLU A 176 6.00 -7.38 -11.57
C GLU A 176 7.19 -6.44 -11.81
N ARG A 177 8.34 -7.02 -12.18
CA ARG A 177 9.59 -6.33 -12.50
C ARG A 177 10.06 -6.70 -13.90
#